data_AF-A0A968XES9-F1
#
_entry.id   AF-A0A968XES9-F1
#
_cell.length_a   1.000
_cell.length_b   1.000
_cell.length_c   1.000
_cell.angle_alpha   90.00
_cell.angle_beta   90.00
_cell.angle_gamma   90.00
#
_symmetry.space_group_name_H-M   'P 1'
#
loop_
_entity.id
_entity.type
_entity.pdbx_description
1 polymer ?
#
loop_
_entity_poly.entity_id
_entity_poly.type
_entity_poly.pdbx_seq_one_letter_code
_entity_poly.pdbx_strand_id
1 'polypeptide(L)'
;MKWQADEVWMHNQAIAVAQGEEPFPMLGMRNGVGIYNPGLSVWAFVGLAKFQIDPVVMVQWVQWSNVAAIALFTGFVLRCVPWVEQSIWLWGLAIASVNPLAIIFSRALWAQDLLPLFCTVAVMGHWGAAEVLGGVLSGDGLGGAAGPDPYEWVFLAGGPGGDDAVAWNETQDPLAGVCDRQFPRLPDANSLAPAGGGPKPVGQAAPLGRTVDAEFPSPLADWQLGTEYGVRTL
;
A
#
# COMPACT_ATOMS: atom_id res chain seq x y z
N MET A 1 20.83 12.65 -13.28
CA MET A 1 20.30 12.67 -11.90
C MET A 1 21.46 12.35 -10.97
N LYS A 2 21.63 13.08 -9.87
CA LYS A 2 22.70 12.79 -8.89
C LYS A 2 22.19 11.73 -7.94
N TRP A 3 22.83 10.56 -7.92
CA TRP A 3 22.50 9.47 -7.00
C TRP A 3 22.87 9.84 -5.57
N GLN A 4 22.00 9.49 -4.62
CA GLN A 4 22.27 9.66 -3.20
C GLN A 4 23.13 8.52 -2.66
N ALA A 5 23.81 8.74 -1.53
CA ALA A 5 24.71 7.76 -0.92
C ALA A 5 23.99 6.42 -0.66
N ASP A 6 22.76 6.48 -0.17
CA ASP A 6 21.91 5.33 0.12
C ASP A 6 21.58 4.51 -1.14
N GLU A 7 21.28 5.18 -2.25
CA GLU A 7 20.96 4.52 -3.52
C GLU A 7 22.20 3.82 -4.11
N VAL A 8 23.36 4.47 -4.02
CA VAL A 8 24.65 3.89 -4.44
C VAL A 8 25.00 2.68 -3.58
N TRP A 9 24.80 2.77 -2.27
CA TRP A 9 25.03 1.65 -1.36
C TRP A 9 24.12 0.47 -1.69
N MET A 10 22.81 0.71 -1.86
CA MET A 10 21.83 -0.33 -2.18
C MET A 10 22.17 -1.05 -3.48
N HIS A 11 22.51 -0.28 -4.52
CA HIS A 11 22.92 -0.80 -5.82
C HIS A 11 24.18 -1.67 -5.73
N ASN A 12 25.24 -1.16 -5.11
CA ASN A 12 26.51 -1.88 -5.00
C ASN A 12 26.37 -3.15 -4.17
N GLN A 13 25.62 -3.09 -3.06
CA GLN A 13 25.36 -4.25 -2.22
C GLN A 13 24.55 -5.31 -2.98
N ALA A 14 23.52 -4.91 -3.74
CA ALA A 14 22.72 -5.83 -4.53
C ALA A 14 23.55 -6.56 -5.59
N ILE A 15 24.44 -5.84 -6.28
CA ILE A 15 25.36 -6.42 -7.28
C ILE A 15 26.36 -7.37 -6.64
N ALA A 16 27.04 -6.95 -5.58
CA ALA A 16 28.06 -7.77 -4.90
C ALA A 16 27.46 -9.11 -4.46
N VAL A 17 26.25 -9.10 -3.88
CA VAL A 17 25.55 -10.32 -3.48
C VAL A 17 25.09 -11.13 -4.70
N ALA A 18 24.57 -10.49 -5.75
CA ALA A 18 24.14 -11.17 -6.96
C ALA A 18 25.29 -11.86 -7.71
N GLN A 19 26.51 -11.30 -7.64
CA GLN A 19 27.74 -11.83 -8.22
C GLN A 19 28.44 -12.84 -7.31
N GLY A 20 27.96 -13.03 -6.08
CA GLY A 20 28.53 -13.94 -5.09
C GLY A 20 29.81 -13.43 -4.43
N GLU A 21 30.07 -12.12 -4.51
CA GLU A 21 31.20 -11.45 -3.83
C GLU A 21 30.90 -11.28 -2.33
N GLU A 22 29.63 -11.08 -1.99
CA GLU A 22 29.15 -10.94 -0.61
C GLU A 22 28.08 -12.00 -0.30
N PRO A 23 27.98 -12.49 0.96
CA PRO A 23 26.94 -13.42 1.34
C PRO A 23 25.56 -12.75 1.33
N PHE A 24 24.51 -13.57 1.24
CA PHE A 24 23.13 -13.08 1.27
C PHE A 24 22.83 -12.39 2.61
N PRO A 25 22.50 -11.09 2.63
CA PRO A 25 22.53 -10.31 3.87
C PRO A 25 21.23 -10.48 4.68
N MET A 26 21.35 -10.79 5.97
CA MET A 26 20.18 -10.83 6.87
C MET A 26 19.72 -9.43 7.30
N LEU A 27 20.62 -8.46 7.26
CA LEU A 27 20.40 -7.06 7.60
C LEU A 27 20.57 -6.19 6.36
N GLY A 28 19.73 -5.17 6.22
CA GLY A 28 19.76 -4.19 5.16
C GLY A 28 20.59 -2.96 5.52
N MET A 29 20.27 -1.83 4.89
CA MET A 29 20.96 -0.56 5.10
C MET A 29 20.78 -0.03 6.53
N ARG A 30 21.82 0.60 7.07
CA ARG A 30 21.76 1.32 8.36
C ARG A 30 21.10 2.68 8.16
N ASN A 31 20.10 3.02 8.95
CA ASN A 31 19.47 4.33 8.93
C ASN A 31 20.29 5.40 9.69
N GLY A 32 19.86 6.66 9.61
CA GLY A 32 20.54 7.79 10.28
C GLY A 32 20.53 7.72 11.82
N VAL A 33 19.65 6.89 12.41
CA VAL A 33 19.60 6.64 13.87
C VAL A 33 20.50 5.46 14.27
N GLY A 34 21.14 4.83 13.29
CA GLY A 34 22.09 3.74 13.49
C GLY A 34 21.46 2.34 13.57
N ILE A 35 20.16 2.20 13.28
CA ILE A 35 19.42 0.93 13.26
C ILE A 35 19.48 0.34 11.85
N TYR A 36 19.66 -0.97 11.75
CA TYR A 36 19.65 -1.68 10.47
C TYR A 36 18.23 -2.06 10.07
N ASN A 37 17.89 -1.83 8.80
CA ASN A 37 16.66 -2.34 8.21
C ASN A 37 16.73 -3.88 8.07
N PRO A 38 15.60 -4.59 7.93
CA PRO A 38 15.63 -6.01 7.61
C PRO A 38 16.22 -6.27 6.23
N GLY A 39 16.87 -7.43 6.05
CA GLY A 39 17.53 -7.83 4.80
C GLY A 39 16.60 -7.89 3.59
N LEU A 40 15.29 -8.12 3.80
CA LEU A 40 14.26 -8.12 2.76
C LEU A 40 14.32 -6.87 1.87
N SER A 41 14.69 -5.73 2.45
CA SER A 41 14.89 -4.46 1.75
C SER A 41 15.94 -4.53 0.62
N VAL A 42 16.94 -5.40 0.75
CA VAL A 42 18.02 -5.61 -0.23
C VAL A 42 17.70 -6.79 -1.14
N TRP A 43 17.01 -7.82 -0.64
CA TRP A 43 16.78 -9.08 -1.35
C TRP A 43 16.07 -8.92 -2.69
N ALA A 44 15.07 -8.05 -2.76
CA ALA A 44 14.38 -7.77 -4.01
C ALA A 44 15.32 -7.18 -5.07
N PHE A 45 16.22 -6.28 -4.67
CA PHE A 45 17.23 -5.71 -5.55
C PHE A 45 18.32 -6.72 -5.93
N VAL A 46 18.70 -7.66 -5.05
CA VAL A 46 19.58 -8.79 -5.42
C VAL A 46 18.95 -9.61 -6.52
N GLY A 47 17.64 -9.89 -6.43
CA GLY A 47 16.89 -10.57 -7.48
C GLY A 47 16.96 -9.83 -8.82
N LEU A 48 16.76 -8.51 -8.82
CA LEU A 48 16.88 -7.67 -10.02
C LEU A 48 18.32 -7.60 -10.56
N ALA A 49 19.30 -7.49 -9.66
CA ALA A 49 20.72 -7.36 -10.00
C ALA A 49 21.28 -8.60 -10.73
N LYS A 50 20.67 -9.77 -10.54
CA LYS A 50 20.98 -10.98 -11.34
C LYS A 50 20.71 -10.81 -12.83
N PHE A 51 19.79 -9.92 -13.20
CA PHE A 51 19.40 -9.69 -14.59
C PHE A 51 19.93 -8.38 -15.14
N GLN A 52 20.12 -7.36 -14.31
CA GLN A 52 20.48 -6.00 -14.72
C GLN A 52 21.47 -5.36 -13.75
N ILE A 53 22.60 -4.88 -14.27
CA ILE A 53 23.66 -4.21 -13.51
C ILE A 53 23.53 -2.68 -13.63
N ASP A 54 22.80 -2.18 -14.62
CA ASP A 54 22.60 -0.75 -14.81
C ASP A 54 21.61 -0.20 -13.76
N PRO A 55 22.02 0.74 -12.88
CA PRO A 55 21.15 1.30 -11.85
C PRO A 55 19.92 2.00 -12.43
N VAL A 56 20.03 2.59 -13.63
CA VAL A 56 18.90 3.28 -14.27
C VAL A 56 17.84 2.26 -14.68
N VAL A 57 18.25 1.12 -15.23
CA VAL A 57 17.33 0.05 -15.61
C VAL A 57 16.69 -0.58 -14.37
N MET A 58 17.44 -0.74 -13.27
CA MET A 58 16.87 -1.20 -12.00
C MET A 58 15.77 -0.26 -11.47
N VAL A 59 15.96 1.06 -11.54
CA VAL A 59 14.90 2.03 -11.17
C VAL A 59 13.68 1.90 -12.09
N GLN A 60 13.88 1.69 -13.38
CA GLN A 60 12.76 1.44 -14.30
C GLN A 60 11.97 0.20 -13.91
N TRP A 61 12.63 -0.88 -13.46
CA TRP A 61 11.95 -2.06 -12.92
C TRP A 61 11.10 -1.74 -11.68
N VAL A 62 11.59 -0.90 -10.77
CA VAL A 62 10.82 -0.42 -9.61
C VAL A 62 9.59 0.38 -10.05
N GLN A 63 9.73 1.23 -11.07
CA GLN A 63 8.59 1.97 -11.63
C GLN A 63 7.56 1.01 -12.25
N TRP A 64 8.01 0.05 -13.05
CA TRP A 64 7.13 -0.98 -13.62
C TRP A 64 6.46 -1.82 -12.54
N SER A 65 7.13 -2.16 -11.44
CA SER A 65 6.51 -2.89 -10.34
C SER A 65 5.42 -2.08 -9.65
N ASN A 66 5.58 -0.76 -9.52
CA ASN A 66 4.55 0.12 -8.95
C ASN A 66 3.34 0.25 -9.88
N VAL A 67 3.56 0.41 -11.18
CA VAL A 67 2.48 0.38 -12.19
C VAL A 67 1.75 -0.96 -12.15
N ALA A 68 2.49 -2.06 -12.07
CA ALA A 68 1.92 -3.39 -11.93
C ALA A 68 1.10 -3.53 -10.64
N ALA A 69 1.59 -3.01 -9.51
CA ALA A 69 0.85 -3.02 -8.24
C ALA A 69 -0.49 -2.30 -8.36
N ILE A 70 -0.53 -1.11 -8.95
CA ILE A 70 -1.77 -0.35 -9.16
C ILE A 70 -2.72 -1.12 -10.09
N ALA A 71 -2.22 -1.68 -11.19
CA ALA A 71 -3.02 -2.45 -12.14
C ALA A 71 -3.61 -3.72 -11.50
N LEU A 72 -2.77 -4.46 -10.75
CA LEU A 72 -3.17 -5.66 -10.03
C LEU A 72 -4.22 -5.31 -8.96
N PHE A 73 -3.97 -4.30 -8.13
CA PHE A 73 -4.91 -3.89 -7.09
C PHE A 73 -6.24 -3.40 -7.67
N THR A 74 -6.21 -2.64 -8.76
CA THR A 74 -7.42 -2.25 -9.51
C THR A 74 -8.18 -3.48 -9.99
N GLY A 75 -7.49 -4.44 -10.62
CA GLY A 75 -8.08 -5.69 -11.07
C GLY A 75 -8.73 -6.47 -9.91
N PHE A 76 -8.05 -6.56 -8.78
CA PHE A 76 -8.58 -7.18 -7.56
C PHE A 76 -9.84 -6.49 -7.06
N VAL A 77 -9.84 -5.16 -6.94
CA VAL A 77 -11.03 -4.42 -6.49
C VAL A 77 -12.21 -4.66 -7.43
N LEU A 78 -11.99 -4.59 -8.74
CA LEU A 78 -13.05 -4.76 -9.72
C LEU A 78 -13.63 -6.20 -9.74
N ARG A 79 -12.85 -7.20 -9.34
CA ARG A 79 -13.28 -8.62 -9.41
C ARG A 79 -13.72 -9.21 -8.08
N CYS A 80 -13.10 -8.81 -6.98
CA CYS A 80 -13.28 -9.45 -5.68
C CYS A 80 -14.07 -8.59 -4.68
N VAL A 81 -14.04 -7.26 -4.83
CA VAL A 81 -14.72 -6.35 -3.89
C VAL A 81 -16.18 -6.14 -4.32
N PRO A 82 -17.17 -6.20 -3.40
CA PRO A 82 -18.57 -5.93 -3.71
C PRO A 82 -18.76 -4.56 -4.36
N TRP A 83 -19.63 -4.48 -5.38
CA TRP A 83 -19.81 -3.27 -6.19
C TRP A 83 -20.09 -2.00 -5.36
N VAL A 84 -20.83 -2.13 -4.26
CA VAL A 84 -21.19 -1.04 -3.34
C VAL A 84 -19.95 -0.41 -2.71
N GLU A 85 -18.92 -1.21 -2.45
CA GLU A 85 -17.68 -0.80 -1.80
C GLU A 85 -16.59 -0.43 -2.82
N GLN A 86 -16.63 -0.93 -4.05
CA GLN A 86 -15.58 -0.66 -5.05
C GLN A 86 -15.24 0.82 -5.19
N SER A 87 -16.25 1.70 -5.10
CA SER A 87 -16.06 3.15 -5.18
C SER A 87 -15.06 3.69 -4.15
N ILE A 88 -15.18 3.31 -2.87
CA ILE A 88 -14.30 3.80 -1.80
C ILE A 88 -12.86 3.31 -1.99
N TRP A 89 -12.70 2.04 -2.41
CA TRP A 89 -11.39 1.45 -2.70
C TRP A 89 -10.69 2.12 -3.88
N LEU A 90 -11.42 2.36 -4.98
CA LEU A 90 -10.87 3.02 -6.16
C LEU A 90 -10.53 4.49 -5.91
N TRP A 91 -11.30 5.20 -5.08
CA TRP A 91 -10.95 6.56 -4.66
C TRP A 91 -9.68 6.58 -3.80
N GLY A 92 -9.55 5.65 -2.85
CA GLY A 92 -8.33 5.49 -2.05
C GLY A 92 -7.11 5.23 -2.93
N LEU A 93 -7.23 4.30 -3.89
CA LEU A 93 -6.17 3.99 -4.84
C LEU A 93 -5.83 5.21 -5.73
N ALA A 94 -6.83 5.95 -6.20
CA ALA A 94 -6.62 7.14 -7.03
C ALA A 94 -5.82 8.21 -6.27
N ILE A 95 -6.17 8.48 -5.01
CA ILE A 95 -5.45 9.43 -4.16
C ILE A 95 -4.01 8.94 -3.91
N ALA A 96 -3.82 7.67 -3.61
CA ALA A 96 -2.50 7.08 -3.40
C ALA A 96 -1.62 7.18 -4.67
N SER A 97 -2.21 6.97 -5.85
CA SER A 97 -1.51 6.97 -7.15
C SER A 97 -1.02 8.35 -7.58
N VAL A 98 -1.64 9.42 -7.08
CA VAL A 98 -1.27 10.81 -7.39
C VAL A 98 -0.48 11.48 -6.27
N ASN A 99 -0.04 10.73 -5.26
CA ASN A 99 0.73 11.28 -4.15
C ASN A 99 2.11 11.77 -4.65
N PRO A 100 2.42 13.08 -4.58
CA PRO A 100 3.66 13.63 -5.10
C PRO A 100 4.90 13.07 -4.40
N LEU A 101 4.79 12.71 -3.11
CA LEU A 101 5.89 12.08 -2.39
C LEU A 101 6.20 10.71 -2.97
N ALA A 102 5.19 9.88 -3.21
CA ALA A 102 5.37 8.56 -3.81
C ALA A 102 6.02 8.66 -5.20
N ILE A 103 5.60 9.63 -6.02
CA ILE A 103 6.19 9.86 -7.34
C ILE A 103 7.66 10.29 -7.23
N ILE A 104 7.98 11.20 -6.32
CA ILE A 104 9.35 11.70 -6.12
C ILE A 104 10.28 10.62 -5.53
N PHE A 105 9.77 9.71 -4.72
CA PHE A 105 10.56 8.60 -4.18
C PHE A 105 10.72 7.45 -5.17
N SER A 106 9.71 7.15 -6.01
CA SER A 106 9.75 6.08 -7.03
C SER A 106 10.84 6.20 -8.11
N ARG A 107 11.59 7.30 -8.12
CA ARG A 107 12.76 7.53 -9.00
C ARG A 107 14.09 7.20 -8.30
N ALA A 108 14.06 6.67 -7.09
CA ALA A 108 15.23 6.24 -6.31
C ALA A 108 15.29 4.71 -6.22
N LEU A 109 16.47 4.16 -5.96
CA LEU A 109 16.63 2.76 -5.57
C LEU A 109 16.42 2.65 -4.06
N TRP A 110 15.15 2.62 -3.66
CA TRP A 110 14.76 2.58 -2.25
C TRP A 110 13.77 1.44 -1.98
N ALA A 111 13.92 0.77 -0.83
CA ALA A 111 13.13 -0.42 -0.51
C ALA A 111 11.64 -0.11 -0.34
N GLN A 112 11.33 1.09 0.12
CA GLN A 112 9.99 1.59 0.33
C GLN A 112 9.20 1.68 -0.99
N ASP A 113 9.88 1.86 -2.12
CA ASP A 113 9.23 1.94 -3.43
C ASP A 113 8.75 0.58 -3.93
N LEU A 114 9.15 -0.53 -3.30
CA LEU A 114 8.61 -1.85 -3.59
C LEU A 114 7.40 -2.20 -2.70
N LEU A 115 7.12 -1.39 -1.66
CA LEU A 115 6.01 -1.63 -0.74
C LEU A 115 4.66 -1.72 -1.44
N PRO A 116 4.30 -0.87 -2.42
CA PRO A 116 3.00 -0.97 -3.06
C PRO A 116 2.73 -2.36 -3.66
N LEU A 117 3.76 -2.98 -4.25
CA LEU A 117 3.65 -4.34 -4.78
C LEU A 117 3.44 -5.37 -3.65
N PHE A 118 4.28 -5.33 -2.61
CA PHE A 118 4.18 -6.29 -1.50
C PHE A 118 2.87 -6.11 -0.71
N CYS A 119 2.43 -4.88 -0.44
CA CYS A 119 1.14 -4.59 0.19
C CYS A 119 -0.01 -5.12 -0.66
N THR A 120 0.05 -4.92 -1.98
CA THR A 120 -0.98 -5.44 -2.90
C THR A 120 -1.08 -6.95 -2.79
N VAL A 121 0.06 -7.66 -2.86
CA VAL A 121 0.11 -9.12 -2.70
C VAL A 121 -0.35 -9.55 -1.31
N ALA A 122 0.02 -8.83 -0.25
CA ALA A 122 -0.39 -9.13 1.11
C ALA A 122 -1.90 -8.96 1.32
N VAL A 123 -2.50 -7.89 0.81
CA VAL A 123 -3.96 -7.66 0.87
C VAL A 123 -4.71 -8.73 0.07
N MET A 124 -4.27 -9.02 -1.16
CA MET A 124 -4.86 -10.09 -1.97
C MET A 124 -4.71 -11.46 -1.32
N GLY A 125 -3.53 -11.71 -0.75
CA GLY A 125 -3.20 -12.88 0.04
C GLY A 125 -4.19 -13.02 1.15
N HIS A 126 -4.21 -12.08 2.10
CA HIS A 126 -5.13 -12.04 3.24
C HIS A 126 -6.60 -12.23 2.83
N TRP A 127 -7.04 -11.58 1.74
CA TRP A 127 -8.40 -11.70 1.22
C TRP A 127 -8.73 -13.13 0.74
N GLY A 128 -7.85 -13.76 -0.05
CA GLY A 128 -8.03 -15.15 -0.52
C GLY A 128 -7.68 -16.20 0.53
N ALA A 129 -6.93 -15.81 1.55
CA ALA A 129 -6.50 -16.64 2.65
C ALA A 129 -7.70 -17.03 3.55
N ALA A 130 -8.84 -16.35 3.46
CA ALA A 130 -10.11 -16.80 4.02
C ALA A 130 -10.57 -18.19 3.49
N GLU A 131 -10.05 -18.70 2.36
CA GLU A 131 -10.49 -19.99 1.82
C GLU A 131 -9.43 -21.12 1.86
N VAL A 132 -8.11 -20.88 1.75
CA VAL A 132 -7.09 -21.97 1.83
C VAL A 132 -5.73 -21.56 2.42
N LEU A 133 -5.26 -20.32 2.22
CA LEU A 133 -3.91 -19.89 2.62
C LEU A 133 -3.85 -19.03 3.91
N GLY A 134 -4.99 -18.82 4.57
CA GLY A 134 -5.22 -18.06 5.82
C GLY A 134 -4.11 -18.29 6.80
N GLY A 135 -4.11 -19.51 7.33
CA GLY A 135 -3.20 -19.93 8.37
C GLY A 135 -1.72 -19.98 7.96
N VAL A 136 -1.38 -20.05 6.66
CA VAL A 136 0.03 -20.16 6.25
C VAL A 136 0.70 -18.78 6.19
N LEU A 137 -0.04 -17.73 5.85
CA LEU A 137 0.48 -16.35 5.79
C LEU A 137 0.09 -15.50 7.01
N SER A 138 -0.97 -15.85 7.76
CA SER A 138 -1.36 -15.16 9.00
C SER A 138 -0.49 -15.51 10.22
N GLY A 139 0.38 -16.52 10.10
CA GLY A 139 1.25 -16.96 11.20
C GLY A 139 0.65 -18.07 12.08
N ASP A 140 -0.60 -18.48 11.85
CA ASP A 140 -1.27 -19.47 12.71
C ASP A 140 -0.85 -20.93 12.44
N GLY A 141 -0.31 -21.23 11.24
CA GLY A 141 0.03 -22.59 10.83
C GLY A 141 1.39 -23.12 11.29
N LEU A 142 2.26 -22.27 11.85
CA LEU A 142 3.62 -22.64 12.27
C LEU A 142 3.94 -22.32 13.74
N GLY A 143 2.99 -21.73 14.49
CA GLY A 143 3.14 -21.35 15.90
C GLY A 143 3.15 -22.50 16.93
N GLY A 144 3.40 -23.74 16.50
CA GLY A 144 3.35 -24.91 17.40
C GLY A 144 4.65 -25.24 18.15
N ALA A 145 5.82 -24.71 17.76
CA ALA A 145 7.07 -25.18 18.40
C ALA A 145 8.26 -24.20 18.46
N ALA A 146 8.20 -23.00 17.87
CA ALA A 146 9.28 -22.03 18.05
C ALA A 146 8.76 -20.61 17.78
N GLY A 147 8.84 -19.73 18.78
CA GLY A 147 8.84 -18.28 18.52
C GLY A 147 10.08 -17.87 17.72
N PRO A 148 10.13 -16.67 17.11
CA PRO A 148 9.46 -15.44 17.55
C PRO A 148 8.49 -14.80 16.53
N ASP A 149 7.51 -14.09 17.09
CA ASP A 149 6.89 -12.83 16.65
C ASP A 149 6.43 -12.68 15.18
N PRO A 150 5.12 -12.89 14.88
CA PRO A 150 4.51 -12.53 13.58
C PRO A 150 4.45 -11.01 13.31
N TYR A 151 5.04 -10.19 14.19
CA TYR A 151 5.04 -8.73 14.11
C TYR A 151 6.10 -8.14 13.15
N GLU A 152 6.94 -8.95 12.49
CA GLU A 152 7.90 -8.42 11.51
C GLU A 152 7.23 -7.88 10.22
N TRP A 153 5.99 -8.31 9.91
CA TRP A 153 5.17 -7.69 8.86
C TRP A 153 4.43 -6.43 9.33
N VAL A 154 4.41 -6.15 10.65
CA VAL A 154 3.69 -5.02 11.28
C VAL A 154 4.46 -3.70 11.19
N PHE A 155 5.61 -3.65 10.50
CA PHE A 155 6.29 -2.37 10.23
C PHE A 155 5.53 -1.43 9.25
N LEU A 156 4.37 -1.82 8.74
CA LEU A 156 3.44 -0.94 8.01
C LEU A 156 2.18 -0.53 8.79
N ALA A 157 1.95 -1.10 9.98
CA ALA A 157 0.80 -0.76 10.82
C ALA A 157 1.31 -0.22 12.17
N GLY A 158 1.80 1.02 12.15
CA GLY A 158 2.19 1.71 13.37
C GLY A 158 1.02 1.90 14.33
N GLY A 159 1.11 1.28 15.50
CA GLY A 159 0.30 1.58 16.68
C GLY A 159 0.99 1.02 17.92
N PRO A 160 1.24 1.83 18.97
CA PRO A 160 1.83 1.34 20.21
C PRO A 160 0.86 0.36 20.88
N GLY A 161 1.37 -0.83 21.22
CA GLY A 161 0.60 -1.89 21.85
C GLY A 161 -0.08 -1.43 23.15
N GLY A 162 -1.40 -1.55 23.18
CA GLY A 162 -2.21 -1.59 24.39
C GLY A 162 -2.89 -2.95 24.43
N ASP A 163 -2.83 -3.60 25.60
CA ASP A 163 -3.20 -5.00 25.88
C ASP A 163 -4.71 -5.33 25.75
N ASP A 164 -5.49 -4.54 25.03
CA ASP A 164 -6.93 -4.73 24.86
C ASP A 164 -7.23 -5.46 23.54
N ALA A 165 -6.78 -6.71 23.44
CA ALA A 165 -7.21 -7.63 22.38
C ALA A 165 -8.69 -7.98 22.58
N VAL A 166 -9.58 -7.17 22.01
CA VAL A 166 -10.99 -7.50 21.81
C VAL A 166 -11.04 -8.75 20.93
N ALA A 167 -11.46 -9.87 21.52
CA ALA A 167 -11.69 -11.13 20.81
C ALA A 167 -12.72 -10.91 19.70
N TRP A 168 -12.25 -10.89 18.45
CA TRP A 168 -13.11 -10.96 17.27
C TRP A 168 -13.71 -12.37 17.22
N ASN A 169 -15.02 -12.46 17.44
CA ASN A 169 -15.74 -13.72 17.48
C ASN A 169 -15.94 -14.25 16.05
N GLU A 170 -15.25 -15.33 15.72
CA GLU A 170 -15.09 -15.99 14.40
C GLU A 170 -16.35 -16.65 13.80
N THR A 171 -17.56 -16.38 14.29
CA THR A 171 -18.71 -17.25 13.97
C THR A 171 -19.61 -16.82 12.81
N GLN A 172 -19.29 -15.77 12.05
CA GLN A 172 -20.03 -15.44 10.83
C GLN A 172 -19.13 -14.83 9.77
N ASP A 173 -18.53 -15.67 8.91
CA ASP A 173 -18.05 -15.21 7.60
C ASP A 173 -19.08 -15.58 6.51
N PRO A 174 -20.04 -14.69 6.18
CA PRO A 174 -20.98 -14.91 5.08
C PRO A 174 -20.33 -14.81 3.68
N LEU A 175 -19.01 -14.54 3.59
CA LEU A 175 -18.31 -14.16 2.37
C LEU A 175 -17.41 -15.25 1.77
N ALA A 176 -17.22 -16.40 2.43
CA ALA A 176 -16.45 -17.56 1.97
C ALA A 176 -17.03 -18.33 0.75
N GLY A 177 -17.73 -17.61 -0.13
CA GLY A 177 -18.18 -18.10 -1.44
C GLY A 177 -18.47 -16.98 -2.43
N VAL A 178 -17.95 -15.76 -2.17
CA VAL A 178 -18.26 -14.57 -2.98
C VAL A 178 -17.55 -14.58 -4.33
N CYS A 179 -16.44 -15.30 -4.48
CA CYS A 179 -15.79 -15.48 -5.78
C CYS A 179 -16.58 -16.39 -6.74
N ASP A 180 -17.45 -17.27 -6.22
CA ASP A 180 -18.26 -18.21 -7.03
C ASP A 180 -19.75 -17.84 -7.13
N ARG A 181 -20.22 -16.82 -6.41
CA ARG A 181 -21.61 -16.35 -6.54
C ARG A 181 -21.77 -15.51 -7.80
N GLN A 182 -22.30 -16.14 -8.85
CA GLN A 182 -23.11 -15.44 -9.84
C GLN A 182 -24.19 -14.66 -9.10
N PHE A 183 -24.02 -13.35 -8.97
CA PHE A 183 -25.04 -12.51 -8.36
C PHE A 183 -26.34 -12.64 -9.18
N PRO A 184 -27.50 -12.73 -8.52
CA PRO A 184 -28.78 -12.70 -9.22
C PRO A 184 -28.83 -11.42 -10.06
N ARG A 185 -29.14 -11.57 -11.36
CA ARG A 185 -29.37 -10.43 -12.25
C ARG A 185 -30.35 -9.48 -11.54
N LEU A 186 -29.99 -8.21 -11.46
CA LEU A 186 -30.92 -7.15 -11.04
C LEU A 186 -32.23 -7.37 -11.80
N PRO A 187 -33.39 -7.38 -11.13
CA PRO A 187 -34.66 -7.55 -11.80
C PRO A 187 -34.79 -6.50 -12.90
N ASP A 188 -35.22 -6.92 -14.09
CA ASP A 188 -35.38 -6.06 -15.25
C ASP A 188 -36.15 -4.79 -14.84
N ALA A 189 -35.69 -3.62 -15.27
CA ALA A 189 -36.28 -2.33 -14.91
C ALA A 189 -37.80 -2.23 -15.20
N ASN A 190 -38.34 -3.16 -15.99
CA ASN A 190 -39.77 -3.30 -16.27
C ASN A 190 -40.59 -3.94 -15.13
N SER A 191 -39.99 -4.53 -14.09
CA SER A 191 -40.73 -5.09 -12.95
C SER A 191 -41.03 -4.07 -11.85
N LEU A 192 -40.58 -2.83 -11.99
CA LEU A 192 -40.83 -1.72 -11.05
C LEU A 192 -41.91 -0.75 -11.58
N ALA A 193 -42.90 -1.25 -12.30
CA ALA A 193 -44.08 -0.46 -12.61
C ALA A 193 -44.79 -0.09 -11.28
N PRO A 194 -44.94 1.20 -10.96
CA PRO A 194 -45.60 1.61 -9.73
C PRO A 194 -47.08 1.24 -9.80
N ALA A 195 -47.56 0.49 -8.81
CA ALA A 195 -48.99 0.38 -8.55
C ALA A 195 -49.53 1.82 -8.37
N GLY A 196 -50.54 2.16 -9.18
CA GLY A 196 -50.99 3.54 -9.40
C GLY A 196 -51.22 4.34 -8.12
N GLY A 197 -50.33 5.29 -7.85
CA GLY A 197 -50.51 6.34 -6.86
C GLY A 197 -50.36 7.68 -7.55
N GLY A 198 -51.47 8.42 -7.68
CA GLY A 198 -51.50 9.71 -8.36
C GLY A 198 -50.58 10.76 -7.71
N PRO A 199 -50.19 11.80 -8.46
CA PRO A 199 -49.24 12.81 -8.02
C PRO A 199 -49.78 13.59 -6.81
N LYS A 200 -49.03 13.59 -5.69
CA LYS A 200 -49.25 14.55 -4.60
C LYS A 200 -48.73 15.93 -5.03
N PRO A 201 -49.45 17.02 -4.73
CA PRO A 201 -49.03 18.37 -5.08
C PRO A 201 -47.74 18.75 -4.37
N VAL A 202 -46.82 19.32 -5.14
CA VAL A 202 -45.51 19.81 -4.72
C VAL A 202 -45.70 21.02 -3.80
N GLY A 203 -45.37 20.84 -2.52
CA GLY A 203 -45.29 21.93 -1.55
C GLY A 203 -44.07 22.82 -1.84
N GLN A 204 -44.31 24.13 -1.81
CA GLN A 204 -43.34 25.20 -2.08
C GLN A 204 -42.10 25.09 -1.18
N ALA A 205 -40.91 25.15 -1.81
CA ALA A 205 -39.63 25.22 -1.13
C ALA A 205 -39.42 26.61 -0.51
N ALA A 206 -39.05 26.63 0.77
CA ALA A 206 -38.64 27.84 1.49
C ALA A 206 -37.21 28.26 1.08
N PRO A 207 -36.90 29.58 1.00
CA PRO A 207 -35.58 30.06 0.62
C PRO A 207 -34.59 29.91 1.78
N LEU A 208 -33.56 29.08 1.59
CA LEU A 208 -32.40 29.01 2.48
C LEU A 208 -31.39 30.11 2.12
N GLY A 209 -31.52 31.24 2.80
CA GLY A 209 -30.48 32.26 2.85
C GLY A 209 -29.55 32.02 4.04
N ARG A 210 -28.28 31.72 3.79
CA ARG A 210 -27.18 31.98 4.73
C ARG A 210 -25.86 32.09 3.96
N THR A 211 -25.38 33.31 3.79
CA THR A 211 -24.00 33.63 3.46
C THR A 211 -23.15 33.36 4.70
N VAL A 212 -22.12 32.54 4.55
CA VAL A 212 -21.10 32.34 5.59
C VAL A 212 -19.82 32.96 5.05
N ASP A 213 -19.54 34.17 5.48
CA ASP A 213 -18.25 34.82 5.28
C ASP A 213 -17.27 34.20 6.28
N ALA A 214 -16.45 33.27 5.81
CA ALA A 214 -15.34 32.69 6.57
C ALA A 214 -14.03 33.29 6.05
N GLU A 215 -13.52 34.30 6.75
CA GLU A 215 -12.14 34.78 6.59
C GLU A 215 -11.19 33.68 7.09
N PHE A 216 -10.38 33.14 6.17
CA PHE A 216 -9.25 32.27 6.50
C PHE A 216 -7.99 33.13 6.70
N PRO A 217 -7.30 33.06 7.85
CA PRO A 217 -5.98 33.67 7.98
C PRO A 217 -4.94 32.82 7.23
N SER A 218 -4.11 33.50 6.43
CA SER A 218 -2.95 32.92 5.72
C SER A 218 -1.80 32.62 6.69
N PRO A 219 -1.29 31.37 6.77
CA PRO A 219 -0.05 31.08 7.47
C PRO A 219 1.05 30.75 6.45
N LEU A 220 1.59 31.77 5.78
CA LEU A 220 2.79 31.65 4.95
C LEU A 220 3.71 32.85 5.17
N ALA A 221 4.31 32.89 6.35
CA ALA A 221 5.57 33.58 6.60
C ALA A 221 6.35 32.73 7.62
N ASP A 222 7.67 32.64 7.46
CA ASP A 222 8.63 32.03 8.40
C ASP A 222 9.00 30.54 8.22
N TRP A 223 9.23 30.12 6.98
CA TRP A 223 10.18 29.03 6.72
C TRP A 223 11.46 29.59 6.09
N GLN A 224 12.39 30.07 6.92
CA GLN A 224 13.77 30.33 6.52
C GLN A 224 14.58 29.02 6.62
N LEU A 225 14.94 28.47 5.46
CA LEU A 225 15.86 27.35 5.32
C LEU A 225 17.28 27.79 5.68
N GLY A 226 17.81 27.26 6.78
CA GLY A 226 19.23 27.37 7.14
C GLY A 226 20.09 26.54 6.19
N THR A 227 20.85 27.20 5.33
CA THR A 227 21.89 26.59 4.49
C THR A 227 23.26 26.78 5.12
N GLU A 228 23.69 25.86 5.97
CA GLU A 228 25.11 25.73 6.34
C GLU A 228 25.48 24.25 6.46
N TYR A 229 25.92 23.65 5.34
CA TYR A 229 26.75 22.45 5.37
C TYR A 229 28.10 22.80 4.75
N GLY A 230 29.06 23.10 5.61
CA GLY A 230 30.45 23.31 5.25
C GLY A 230 31.11 22.00 4.84
N VAL A 231 31.59 21.97 3.59
CA VAL A 231 32.49 20.93 3.08
C VAL A 231 33.90 21.22 3.63
N ARG A 232 34.38 20.40 4.56
CA ARG A 232 35.81 20.30 4.88
C ARG A 232 36.44 19.30 3.92
N THR A 233 37.26 19.80 3.00
CA THR A 233 38.24 19.02 2.26
C THR A 233 39.37 18.61 3.20
N LEU A 234 39.62 17.30 3.30
CA LEU A 234 40.91 16.71 3.68
C LEU A 234 41.46 15.96 2.48
#